data_AF-A0A2V9DTE2-F1
#
_entry.id   AF-A0A2V9DTE2-F1
#
_cell.length_a   1.000
_cell.length_b   1.000
_cell.length_c   1.000
_cell.angle_alpha   90.00
_cell.angle_beta   90.00
_cell.angle_gamma   90.00
#
_symmetry.space_group_name_H-M   'P 1'
#
loop_
_entity.id
_entity.type
_entity.pdbx_description
1 polymer ?
#
loop_
_entity_poly.entity_id
_entity_poly.type
_entity_poly.pdbx_seq_one_letter_code
_entity_poly.pdbx_strand_id
1 'polypeptide(L)'
;MNRYSYAFLIVVSGSCLLWFPWLHAATGDDAPQPPQATITCSVLEAHMNPDLDISAAVFHQRNKDEAARFSVLLKEHTDAPVEFQTNDGTWHKGSVARLKSSFGRGLLLFASSSAQLKEKDIFVLKFE
;
A
#
# COMPACT_ATOMS: atom_id res chain seq x y z
N MET A 1 36.21 1.14 37.91
CA MET A 1 35.41 1.63 39.06
C MET A 1 34.28 2.49 38.50
N ASN A 2 32.97 2.28 38.66
CA ASN A 2 32.07 1.43 39.46
C ASN A 2 30.90 1.07 38.51
N ARG A 3 30.47 -0.17 38.25
CA ARG A 3 29.71 -1.14 39.08
C ARG A 3 28.52 -0.55 39.83
N TYR A 4 27.31 -0.66 39.25
CA TYR A 4 26.08 -0.94 40.00
C TYR A 4 25.18 -1.90 39.21
N SER A 5 25.20 -3.15 39.65
CA SER A 5 24.18 -4.17 39.39
C SER A 5 22.96 -3.89 40.25
N TYR A 6 21.76 -4.08 39.70
CA TYR A 6 20.57 -4.38 40.50
C TYR A 6 19.88 -5.58 39.87
N ALA A 7 19.83 -6.66 40.65
CA ALA A 7 19.20 -7.91 40.30
C ALA A 7 18.45 -8.42 41.54
N PHE A 8 17.38 -9.21 41.29
CA PHE A 8 16.62 -10.02 42.27
C PHE A 8 15.68 -9.20 43.17
N LEU A 9 14.40 -9.53 43.43
CA LEU A 9 13.56 -10.72 43.25
C LEU A 9 12.10 -10.28 43.46
N ILE A 10 11.15 -10.80 42.67
CA ILE A 10 9.82 -11.10 43.20
C ILE A 10 9.39 -12.46 42.64
N VAL A 11 9.54 -13.49 43.46
CA VAL A 11 8.80 -14.75 43.35
C VAL A 11 7.58 -14.59 44.24
N VAL A 12 6.38 -14.64 43.65
CA VAL A 12 5.16 -14.99 44.38
C VAL A 12 4.50 -16.13 43.61
N SER A 13 4.66 -17.31 44.19
CA SER A 13 3.94 -18.53 43.87
C SER A 13 2.51 -18.40 44.39
N GLY A 14 1.53 -18.74 43.57
CA GLY A 14 0.11 -18.75 43.91
C GLY A 14 -0.69 -19.57 42.91
N SER A 15 -0.50 -20.89 42.95
CA SER A 15 -1.34 -21.84 42.22
C SER A 15 -2.77 -21.83 42.75
N CYS A 16 -3.74 -21.46 41.94
CA CYS A 16 -5.06 -22.11 41.98
C CYS A 16 -5.77 -22.01 40.63
N LEU A 17 -6.01 -23.19 40.11
CA LEU A 17 -6.69 -23.56 38.88
C LEU A 17 -8.20 -23.25 38.96
N LEU A 18 -8.77 -22.90 37.80
CA LEU A 18 -10.16 -23.09 37.37
C LEU A 18 -11.20 -22.04 37.79
N TRP A 19 -11.56 -21.14 36.87
CA TRP A 19 -12.76 -21.26 36.00
C TRP A 19 -12.88 -19.99 35.14
N PHE A 20 -12.60 -20.10 33.84
CA PHE A 20 -13.07 -19.11 32.87
C PHE A 20 -14.58 -19.30 32.68
N PRO A 21 -15.34 -18.19 32.54
CA PRO A 21 -15.93 -17.98 31.24
C PRO A 21 -15.73 -16.55 30.76
N TRP A 22 -15.15 -16.45 29.56
CA TRP A 22 -15.44 -15.43 28.55
C TRP A 22 -15.77 -14.01 29.04
N LEU A 23 -14.71 -13.20 29.23
CA LEU A 23 -14.81 -11.82 28.80
C LEU A 23 -14.66 -11.80 27.27
N HIS A 24 -15.74 -11.44 26.57
CA HIS A 24 -15.63 -10.86 25.24
C HIS A 24 -14.89 -9.52 25.41
N ALA A 25 -13.57 -9.56 25.44
CA ALA A 25 -12.78 -8.39 25.08
C ALA A 25 -13.01 -8.19 23.58
N ALA A 26 -13.87 -7.23 23.25
CA ALA A 26 -13.85 -6.60 21.95
C ALA A 26 -12.47 -5.95 21.80
N THR A 27 -11.50 -6.71 21.30
CA THR A 27 -10.33 -6.16 20.62
C THR A 27 -10.87 -5.45 19.39
N GLY A 28 -11.32 -4.21 19.59
CA GLY A 28 -11.25 -3.21 18.55
C GLY A 28 -9.78 -3.07 18.21
N ASP A 29 -9.35 -3.87 17.24
CA ASP A 29 -8.11 -3.72 16.51
C ASP A 29 -8.24 -2.43 15.66
N ASP A 30 -8.31 -1.30 16.35
CA ASP A 30 -8.09 0.03 15.78
C ASP A 30 -6.66 0.44 16.16
N ALA A 31 -5.72 -0.49 15.95
CA ALA A 31 -4.35 -0.10 15.81
C ALA A 31 -4.29 0.78 14.55
N PRO A 32 -3.69 1.99 14.59
CA PRO A 32 -3.48 2.78 13.39
C PRO A 32 -2.69 1.92 12.40
N GLN A 33 -3.38 1.42 11.38
CA GLN A 33 -2.77 0.69 10.29
C GLN A 33 -1.64 1.60 9.77
N PRO A 34 -0.39 1.12 9.66
CA PRO A 34 0.71 1.95 9.18
C PRO A 34 0.24 2.64 7.90
N PRO A 35 0.50 3.95 7.73
CA PRO A 35 -0.06 4.71 6.61
C PRO A 35 0.32 3.95 5.34
N GLN A 36 -0.68 3.28 4.75
CA GLN A 36 -0.49 2.55 3.51
C GLN A 36 0.08 3.56 2.52
N ALA A 37 1.12 3.17 1.79
CA ALA A 37 1.87 4.13 0.98
C ALA A 37 1.00 4.57 -0.19
N THR A 38 0.17 5.60 0.02
CA THR A 38 -0.65 6.18 -1.03
C THR A 38 0.10 7.31 -1.72
N ILE A 39 -0.01 7.40 -3.04
CA ILE A 39 0.53 8.50 -3.86
C ILE A 39 -0.54 8.95 -4.84
N THR A 40 -0.70 10.27 -4.98
CA THR A 40 -1.54 10.82 -6.05
C THR A 40 -0.74 10.86 -7.35
N CYS A 41 -1.32 10.30 -8.41
CA CYS A 41 -0.69 10.12 -9.70
C CYS A 41 -1.46 10.86 -10.81
N SER A 42 -0.74 11.19 -11.87
CA SER A 42 -1.31 11.72 -13.11
C SER A 42 -0.98 10.77 -14.27
N VAL A 43 -1.98 10.46 -15.09
CA VAL A 43 -1.84 9.62 -16.27
C VAL A 43 -1.19 10.44 -17.39
N LEU A 44 -0.12 9.90 -17.96
CA LEU A 44 0.58 10.44 -19.12
C LEU A 44 0.07 9.87 -20.44
N GLU A 45 -0.36 8.60 -20.41
CA GLU A 45 -0.85 7.89 -21.59
C GLU A 45 -1.67 6.69 -21.10
N ALA A 46 -2.75 6.36 -21.79
CA ALA A 46 -3.60 5.22 -21.47
C ALA A 46 -3.97 4.46 -22.74
N HIS A 47 -3.90 3.13 -22.66
CA HIS A 47 -4.22 2.19 -23.73
C HIS A 47 -5.12 1.10 -23.20
N MET A 48 -6.00 0.61 -24.06
CA MET A 48 -6.88 -0.52 -23.77
C MET A 48 -6.72 -1.53 -24.91
N ASN A 49 -6.45 -2.78 -24.55
CA ASN A 49 -6.49 -3.88 -25.51
C ASN A 49 -7.78 -4.70 -25.27
N PRO A 50 -8.81 -4.53 -26.11
CA PRO A 50 -10.09 -5.24 -25.93
C PRO A 50 -9.96 -6.75 -26.09
N ASP A 51 -8.98 -7.24 -26.85
CA ASP A 51 -8.79 -8.68 -27.09
C ASP A 51 -8.21 -9.40 -25.88
N LEU A 52 -7.55 -8.67 -24.98
CA LEU A 52 -6.90 -9.21 -23.79
C LEU A 52 -7.61 -8.82 -22.47
N ASP A 53 -8.64 -7.98 -22.52
CA ASP A 53 -9.28 -7.34 -21.35
C ASP A 53 -8.26 -6.68 -20.41
N ILE A 54 -7.22 -6.05 -20.99
CA ILE A 54 -6.16 -5.36 -20.23
C ILE A 54 -6.09 -3.90 -20.66
N SER A 55 -6.12 -3.03 -19.65
CA SER A 55 -5.80 -1.62 -19.76
C SER A 55 -4.41 -1.35 -19.19
N ALA A 56 -3.68 -0.47 -19.84
CA ALA A 56 -2.34 -0.05 -19.47
C ALA A 56 -2.28 1.48 -19.39
N ALA A 57 -1.76 2.02 -18.29
CA ALA A 57 -1.57 3.45 -18.12
C ALA A 57 -0.11 3.76 -17.75
N VAL A 58 0.54 4.63 -18.51
CA VAL A 58 1.82 5.23 -18.12
C VAL A 58 1.51 6.44 -17.25
N PHE A 59 2.16 6.55 -16.11
CA PHE A 59 1.85 7.60 -15.14
C PHE A 59 3.09 8.09 -14.38
N HIS A 60 2.92 9.20 -13.68
CA HIS A 60 3.92 9.75 -12.76
C HIS A 60 3.23 10.31 -11.52
N GLN A 61 4.02 10.57 -10.48
CA GLN A 61 3.52 11.30 -9.31
C GLN A 61 3.02 12.69 -9.70
N ARG A 62 1.88 13.09 -9.16
CA ARG A 62 1.31 14.42 -9.38
C ARG A 62 2.13 15.50 -8.67
N ASN A 63 2.49 15.25 -7.40
CA ASN A 63 3.28 16.19 -6.62
C ASN A 63 4.78 15.92 -6.79
N LYS A 64 5.53 16.95 -7.19
CA LYS A 64 6.99 16.88 -7.39
C LYS A 64 7.74 16.55 -6.09
N ASP A 65 7.22 16.97 -4.95
CA ASP A 65 7.85 16.70 -3.64
C ASP A 65 7.85 15.20 -3.30
N GLU A 66 6.95 14.43 -3.93
CA GLU A 66 6.84 12.98 -3.74
C GLU A 66 7.72 12.19 -4.72
N ALA A 67 8.48 12.84 -5.61
CA ALA A 67 9.25 12.17 -6.66
C ALA A 67 10.24 11.13 -6.14
N ALA A 68 10.96 11.45 -5.07
CA ALA A 68 11.92 10.55 -4.44
C ALA A 68 11.20 9.33 -3.83
N ARG A 69 10.12 9.58 -3.07
CA ARG A 69 9.30 8.54 -2.45
C ARG A 69 8.67 7.63 -3.50
N PHE A 70 8.11 8.20 -4.56
CA PHE A 70 7.51 7.48 -5.67
C PHE A 70 8.51 6.56 -6.37
N SER A 71 9.74 7.05 -6.61
CA SER A 71 10.78 6.27 -7.26
C SER A 71 11.21 5.06 -6.41
N VAL A 72 11.23 5.20 -5.08
CA VAL A 72 11.52 4.10 -4.15
C VAL A 72 10.37 3.09 -4.17
N LEU A 73 9.12 3.55 -4.02
CA LEU A 73 7.95 2.67 -4.04
C LEU A 73 7.83 1.89 -5.36
N LEU A 74 8.02 2.53 -6.51
CA LEU A 74 8.03 1.81 -7.79
C LEU A 74 9.12 0.75 -7.88
N LYS A 75 10.28 0.99 -7.27
CA LYS A 75 11.40 0.03 -7.28
C LYS A 75 11.10 -1.16 -6.36
N GLU A 76 10.53 -0.91 -5.20
CA GLU A 76 10.23 -1.93 -4.18
C GLU A 76 9.03 -2.80 -4.57
N HIS A 77 8.03 -2.21 -5.24
CA HIS A 77 6.78 -2.85 -5.61
C HIS A 77 6.64 -3.10 -7.12
N THR A 78 7.75 -3.21 -7.85
CA THR A 78 7.70 -3.61 -9.27
C THR A 78 7.10 -5.02 -9.38
N ASP A 79 6.16 -5.16 -10.31
CA ASP A 79 5.37 -6.37 -10.58
C ASP A 79 4.49 -6.81 -9.40
N ALA A 80 4.32 -5.96 -8.38
CA ALA A 80 3.48 -6.22 -7.23
C ALA A 80 2.02 -5.82 -7.49
N PRO A 81 1.05 -6.48 -6.81
CA PRO A 81 -0.33 -6.02 -6.80
C PRO A 81 -0.42 -4.65 -6.12
N VAL A 82 -1.35 -3.83 -6.62
CA VAL A 82 -1.66 -2.50 -6.08
C VAL A 82 -3.16 -2.28 -6.13
N GLU A 83 -3.63 -1.36 -5.30
CA GLU A 83 -4.98 -0.82 -5.41
C GLU A 83 -4.91 0.61 -5.94
N PHE A 84 -5.88 1.01 -6.76
CA PHE A 84 -5.98 2.38 -7.25
C PHE A 84 -7.41 2.89 -7.24
N GLN A 85 -7.59 4.16 -6.94
CA GLN A 85 -8.88 4.82 -6.92
C GLN A 85 -8.95 5.88 -8.00
N THR A 86 -9.98 5.83 -8.84
CA THR A 86 -10.21 6.83 -9.89
C THR A 86 -11.22 7.89 -9.43
N ASN A 87 -11.70 8.73 -10.34
CA ASN A 87 -12.72 9.74 -10.04
C ASN A 87 -14.09 9.14 -9.66
N ASP A 88 -14.30 7.85 -9.93
CA ASP A 88 -15.48 7.09 -9.50
C ASP A 88 -15.50 6.81 -7.98
N GLY A 89 -14.39 7.07 -7.28
CA GLY A 89 -14.25 6.82 -5.86
C GLY A 89 -14.16 5.34 -5.47
N THR A 90 -14.09 4.42 -6.44
CA THR A 90 -13.99 2.98 -6.18
C THR A 90 -12.53 2.54 -6.20
N TRP A 91 -12.15 1.65 -5.28
CA TRP A 91 -10.83 1.02 -5.29
C TRP A 91 -10.82 -0.17 -6.26
N HIS A 92 -9.90 -0.12 -7.20
CA HIS A 92 -9.68 -1.10 -8.25
C HIS A 92 -8.36 -1.81 -8.03
N LYS A 93 -8.27 -3.07 -8.44
CA LYS A 93 -7.03 -3.84 -8.39
C LYS A 93 -6.25 -3.71 -9.68
N GLY A 94 -4.93 -3.68 -9.57
CA GLY A 94 -4.01 -3.71 -10.69
C GLY A 94 -2.64 -4.22 -10.27
N SER A 95 -1.68 -4.09 -11.18
CA SER A 95 -0.26 -4.28 -10.90
C SER A 95 0.54 -3.11 -11.44
N VAL A 96 1.69 -2.84 -10.83
CA VAL A 96 2.55 -1.74 -11.22
C VAL A 96 3.91 -2.24 -11.65
N ALA A 97 4.46 -1.66 -12.71
CA ALA A 97 5.84 -1.90 -13.12
C ALA A 97 6.61 -0.59 -13.22
N ARG A 98 7.87 -0.61 -12.83
CA ARG A 98 8.78 0.52 -13.05
C ARG A 98 9.30 0.53 -14.49
N LEU A 99 9.14 1.66 -15.18
CA LEU A 99 9.71 1.84 -16.51
C LEU A 99 11.21 2.14 -16.42
N LYS A 100 12.05 1.18 -16.83
CA LYS A 100 13.53 1.32 -16.77
C LYS A 100 14.07 2.37 -17.74
N SER A 101 13.40 2.57 -18.88
CA SER A 101 13.78 3.55 -19.91
C SER A 101 13.30 4.98 -19.61
N SER A 102 12.44 5.17 -18.60
CA SER A 102 11.88 6.48 -18.24
C SER A 102 11.80 6.64 -16.72
N PHE A 103 12.85 7.20 -16.15
CA PHE A 103 12.96 7.39 -14.70
C PHE A 103 11.82 8.25 -14.14
N GLY A 104 11.26 7.84 -13.00
CA GLY A 104 10.14 8.54 -12.35
C GLY A 104 8.78 8.28 -12.99
N ARG A 105 8.65 7.25 -13.85
CA ARG A 105 7.38 6.82 -14.42
C ARG A 105 7.07 5.37 -14.06
N GLY A 106 5.78 5.12 -13.83
CA GLY A 106 5.21 3.79 -13.64
C GLY A 106 4.36 3.38 -14.83
N LEU A 107 4.16 2.07 -14.95
CA LEU A 107 3.16 1.45 -15.79
C LEU A 107 2.16 0.75 -14.88
N LEU A 108 0.88 1.11 -14.97
CA LEU A 108 -0.22 0.46 -14.26
C LEU A 108 -0.93 -0.47 -15.24
N LEU A 109 -1.15 -1.72 -14.85
CA LEU A 109 -1.89 -2.72 -15.60
C LEU A 109 -3.12 -3.14 -14.79
N PHE A 110 -4.28 -3.20 -15.42
CA PHE A 110 -5.55 -3.56 -14.77
C PHE A 110 -6.56 -4.11 -15.78
N ALA A 111 -7.60 -4.76 -15.28
CA ALA A 111 -8.66 -5.30 -16.14
C ALA A 111 -9.41 -4.15 -16.84
N SER A 112 -9.66 -4.24 -18.15
CA SER A 112 -10.34 -3.16 -18.88
C SER A 112 -11.78 -2.94 -18.43
N SER A 113 -12.41 -3.97 -17.88
CA SER A 113 -13.74 -3.91 -17.29
C SER A 113 -13.81 -3.24 -15.90
N SER A 114 -12.68 -3.03 -15.20
CA SER A 114 -12.72 -2.50 -13.83
C SER A 114 -12.82 -0.98 -13.78
N ALA A 115 -12.02 -0.27 -14.59
CA ALA A 115 -11.92 1.18 -14.57
C ALA A 115 -11.63 1.73 -15.97
N GLN A 116 -11.85 3.04 -16.15
CA GLN A 116 -11.44 3.74 -17.36
C GLN A 116 -10.51 4.91 -16.96
N LEU A 117 -9.24 4.80 -17.33
CA LEU A 117 -8.27 5.89 -17.22
C LEU A 117 -8.00 6.50 -18.60
N LYS A 118 -7.92 7.83 -18.65
CA LYS A 118 -7.59 8.61 -19.84
C LYS A 118 -6.35 9.46 -19.57
N GLU A 119 -5.73 9.95 -20.64
CA GLU A 119 -4.65 10.92 -20.52
C GLU A 119 -5.07 12.11 -19.63
N LYS A 120 -4.17 12.54 -18.74
CA LYS A 120 -4.35 13.63 -17.76
C LYS A 120 -5.30 13.31 -16.61
N ASP A 121 -5.89 12.11 -16.54
CA ASP A 121 -6.65 11.71 -15.37
C ASP A 121 -5.75 11.65 -14.13
N ILE A 122 -6.39 11.86 -13.00
CA ILE A 122 -5.77 11.83 -11.69
C ILE A 122 -6.36 10.66 -10.94
N PHE A 123 -5.49 9.87 -10.32
CA PHE A 123 -5.89 8.73 -9.52
C PHE A 123 -5.00 8.63 -8.28
N VAL A 124 -5.48 7.91 -7.27
CA VAL A 124 -4.69 7.58 -6.08
C VAL A 124 -4.20 6.15 -6.23
N LEU A 125 -2.90 5.94 -6.09
CA LEU A 125 -2.28 4.62 -6.08
C LEU A 125 -1.94 4.25 -4.63
N LYS A 126 -2.23 3.02 -4.24
CA LYS A 126 -1.90 2.45 -2.95
C LYS A 126 -1.02 1.21 -3.16
N PHE A 127 0.18 1.26 -2.60
CA PHE A 127 1.10 0.12 -2.55
C PHE A 127 0.79 -0.72 -1.29
N GLU A 128 0.83 -2.04 -1.43
CA GLU A 128 0.67 -3.02 -0.33
C GLU A 128 1.99 -3.33 0.38
#